data_AF-A0A822BV52-F1
#
_entry.id   AF-A0A822BV52-F1
#
_cell.length_a   1.000
_cell.length_b   1.000
_cell.length_c   1.000
_cell.angle_alpha   90.00
_cell.angle_beta   90.00
_cell.angle_gamma   90.00
#
_symmetry.space_group_name_H-M   'P 1'
#
loop_
_entity.id
_entity.type
_entity.pdbx_description
1 polymer ?
#
loop_
_entity_poly.entity_id
_entity_poly.type
_entity_poly.pdbx_seq_one_letter_code
_entity_poly.pdbx_strand_id
1 'polypeptide(L)'
;VSPSRNRRTRPGIVIEETREEKTYRNFINSLGIEPHVNYLYSDLCDGLIILQLYDIIRPNTVDWSKIYKTFNAIKERFQKLNNCNYAVDYAKEPLNFKITGIGGADILEGNKTLTLGLVWQIMRAYTLSILQKLAKSTKPIADKDIINWANEKLKSANKKTVLTSFHDQALSDSMLICDLIDAIKPGSIQYHLLKTSETPEAKMDNALYAISMARKIGARIYALPDDIVETKQKMLLTVFACLMASDMLAPKN
;
A
#
# COMPACT_ATOMS: atom_id res chain seq x y z
N VAL A 1 -6.58 26.92 39.31
CA VAL A 1 -7.21 25.68 38.82
C VAL A 1 -8.13 26.07 37.66
N SER A 2 -7.64 25.94 36.42
CA SER A 2 -8.39 26.32 35.22
C SER A 2 -9.06 25.07 34.64
N PRO A 3 -10.36 25.06 34.32
CA PRO A 3 -11.01 23.87 33.80
C PRO A 3 -10.66 23.68 32.33
N SER A 4 -9.98 22.57 32.04
CA SER A 4 -9.71 22.06 30.70
C SER A 4 -11.01 21.89 29.92
N ARG A 5 -11.19 22.69 28.86
CA ARG A 5 -12.25 22.49 27.86
C ARG A 5 -12.00 21.18 27.14
N ASN A 6 -12.75 20.17 27.54
CA ASN A 6 -12.85 18.88 26.89
C ASN A 6 -13.38 19.10 25.46
N ARG A 7 -12.49 19.07 24.46
CA ARG A 7 -12.89 19.07 23.04
C ARG A 7 -13.56 17.73 22.77
N ARG A 8 -14.90 17.71 22.85
CA ARG A 8 -15.72 16.62 22.33
C ARG A 8 -15.38 16.48 20.84
N THR A 9 -14.61 15.45 20.49
CA THR A 9 -14.42 15.02 19.10
C THR A 9 -15.79 14.73 18.51
N ARG A 10 -16.13 15.40 17.41
CA ARG A 10 -17.36 15.11 16.66
C ARG A 10 -17.34 13.62 16.26
N PRO A 11 -18.48 12.91 16.27
CA PRO A 11 -18.55 11.56 15.73
C PRO A 11 -17.98 11.58 14.31
N GLY A 12 -17.00 10.71 14.05
CA GLY A 12 -16.35 10.63 12.74
C GLY A 12 -17.42 10.40 11.68
N ILE A 13 -17.49 11.33 10.72
CA ILE A 13 -18.30 11.12 9.52
C ILE A 13 -17.72 9.89 8.84
N VAL A 14 -18.45 8.78 8.85
CA VAL A 14 -18.12 7.62 8.01
C VAL A 14 -18.39 8.05 6.59
N ILE A 15 -17.33 8.47 5.89
CA ILE A 15 -17.41 8.74 4.47
C ILE A 15 -17.50 7.38 3.79
N GLU A 16 -18.59 7.15 3.05
CA GLU A 16 -18.73 5.94 2.25
C GLU A 16 -17.67 5.95 1.16
N GLU A 17 -16.78 4.96 1.19
CA GLU A 17 -15.71 4.78 0.22
C GLU A 17 -15.98 3.55 -0.63
N THR A 18 -15.72 3.68 -1.91
CA THR A 18 -15.58 2.54 -2.82
C THR A 18 -14.40 1.66 -2.40
N ARG A 19 -14.42 0.40 -2.82
CA ARG A 19 -13.32 -0.55 -2.61
C ARG A 19 -11.98 -0.02 -3.16
N GLU A 20 -12.04 0.70 -4.28
CA GLU A 20 -10.87 1.32 -4.91
C GLU A 20 -10.27 2.42 -4.01
N GLU A 21 -11.10 3.37 -3.54
CA GLU A 21 -10.66 4.44 -2.63
C GLU A 21 -10.02 3.87 -1.36
N LYS A 22 -10.66 2.85 -0.76
CA LYS A 22 -10.14 2.16 0.43
C LYS A 22 -8.79 1.49 0.15
N THR A 23 -8.63 0.88 -1.03
CA THR A 23 -7.37 0.25 -1.44
C THR A 23 -6.26 1.28 -1.59
N TYR A 24 -6.53 2.40 -2.26
CA TYR A 24 -5.56 3.49 -2.45
C TYR A 24 -5.18 4.18 -1.15
N ARG A 25 -6.15 4.45 -0.28
CA ARG A 25 -5.87 5.00 1.06
C ARG A 25 -5.02 4.05 1.89
N ASN A 26 -5.36 2.75 1.90
CA ASN A 26 -4.55 1.74 2.58
C ASN A 26 -3.15 1.61 1.98
N PHE A 27 -3.02 1.72 0.66
CA PHE A 27 -1.74 1.76 -0.03
C PHE A 27 -0.88 2.92 0.49
N ILE A 28 -1.36 4.16 0.44
CA ILE A 28 -0.61 5.33 0.89
C ILE A 28 -0.20 5.18 2.36
N ASN A 29 -1.15 4.82 3.23
CA ASN A 29 -0.89 4.68 4.66
C ASN A 29 0.05 3.50 5.00
N SER A 30 0.08 2.44 4.19
CA SER A 30 1.00 1.30 4.39
C SER A 30 2.48 1.66 4.17
N LEU A 31 2.74 2.82 3.55
CA LEU A 31 4.10 3.30 3.27
C LEU A 31 4.69 4.15 4.40
N GLY A 32 3.94 4.41 5.47
CA GLY A 32 4.41 5.19 6.63
C GLY A 32 4.51 6.69 6.35
N ILE A 33 3.63 7.22 5.50
CA ILE A 33 3.56 8.64 5.16
C ILE A 33 2.86 9.43 6.28
N GLU A 34 3.31 10.66 6.49
CA GLU A 34 2.68 11.62 7.39
C GLU A 34 2.23 12.89 6.64
N PRO A 35 1.03 13.44 6.92
CA PRO A 35 0.04 12.93 7.87
C PRO A 35 -0.71 11.68 7.37
N HIS A 36 -1.40 10.99 8.28
CA HIS A 36 -2.25 9.86 7.95
C HIS A 36 -3.41 10.29 7.04
N VAL A 37 -3.63 9.54 5.96
CA VAL A 37 -4.70 9.84 4.99
C VAL A 37 -6.01 9.21 5.46
N ASN A 38 -7.00 10.06 5.69
CA ASN A 38 -8.36 9.68 6.06
C ASN A 38 -9.30 9.75 4.86
N TYR A 39 -9.15 10.78 4.01
CA TYR A 39 -9.96 10.96 2.80
C TYR A 39 -9.12 11.51 1.65
N LEU A 40 -9.03 10.75 0.57
CA LEU A 40 -8.10 11.03 -0.53
C LEU A 40 -8.27 12.44 -1.11
N TYR A 41 -9.50 12.88 -1.31
CA TYR A 41 -9.79 14.14 -2.02
C TYR A 41 -9.75 15.39 -1.17
N SER A 42 -9.46 15.28 0.13
CA SER A 42 -9.12 16.44 0.98
C SER A 42 -7.65 16.42 1.35
N ASP A 43 -7.13 15.23 1.63
CA ASP A 43 -5.82 15.09 2.27
C ASP A 43 -4.67 15.16 1.26
N LEU A 44 -4.92 14.90 -0.03
CA LEU A 44 -3.91 15.02 -1.09
C LEU A 44 -3.86 16.43 -1.74
N CYS A 45 -4.79 17.31 -1.39
CA CYS A 45 -5.01 18.59 -2.09
C CYS A 45 -3.90 19.64 -1.93
N ASP A 46 -2.94 19.43 -1.03
CA ASP A 46 -1.78 20.31 -0.89
C ASP A 46 -0.52 19.78 -1.61
N GLY A 47 -0.63 18.61 -2.26
CA GLY A 47 0.43 17.95 -3.00
C GLY A 47 1.51 17.28 -2.14
N LEU A 48 1.56 17.50 -0.82
CA LEU A 48 2.67 17.04 0.03
C LEU A 48 2.75 15.52 0.11
N ILE A 49 1.61 14.85 0.34
CA ILE A 49 1.54 13.38 0.38
C ILE A 49 1.93 12.77 -0.96
N ILE A 50 1.50 13.38 -2.07
CA ILE A 50 1.84 12.94 -3.43
C ILE A 50 3.35 12.99 -3.65
N LEU A 51 3.99 14.08 -3.21
CA LEU A 51 5.44 14.25 -3.36
C LEU A 51 6.23 13.29 -2.46
N GLN A 52 5.75 13.01 -1.25
CA GLN A 52 6.33 11.97 -0.40
C GLN A 52 6.27 10.59 -1.07
N LEU A 53 5.14 10.25 -1.71
CA LEU A 53 5.00 9.00 -2.47
C LEU A 53 6.02 8.91 -3.60
N TYR A 54 6.27 10.01 -4.32
CA TYR A 54 7.29 10.04 -5.37
C TYR A 54 8.70 9.78 -4.81
N ASP A 55 9.03 10.36 -3.66
CA ASP A 55 10.33 10.16 -3.03
C ASP A 55 10.50 8.72 -2.51
N ILE A 56 9.41 8.04 -2.12
CA ILE A 56 9.45 6.60 -1.79
C ILE A 56 9.74 5.75 -3.05
N ILE A 57 9.17 6.13 -4.19
CA ILE A 57 9.35 5.41 -5.46
C ILE A 57 10.75 5.68 -6.03
N ARG A 58 11.20 6.94 -6.00
CA ARG A 58 12.52 7.40 -6.46
C ARG A 58 13.18 8.27 -5.39
N PRO A 59 13.91 7.66 -4.45
CA PRO A 59 14.54 8.39 -3.34
C PRO A 59 15.46 9.52 -3.78
N ASN A 60 15.35 10.66 -3.11
CA ASN A 60 16.21 11.84 -3.23
C ASN A 60 16.13 12.54 -4.60
N THR A 61 14.96 12.50 -5.24
CA THR A 61 14.77 13.13 -6.57
C THR A 61 13.75 14.25 -6.58
N VAL A 62 12.90 14.34 -5.54
CA VAL A 62 12.01 15.48 -5.34
C VAL A 62 12.83 16.65 -4.80
N ASP A 63 12.74 17.81 -5.45
CA ASP A 63 13.40 19.04 -5.00
C ASP A 63 12.56 19.72 -3.92
N TRP A 64 12.74 19.24 -2.69
CA TRP A 64 12.01 19.74 -1.52
C TRP A 64 12.28 21.22 -1.19
N SER A 65 13.29 21.86 -1.79
CA SER A 65 13.54 23.30 -1.61
C SER A 65 12.49 24.17 -2.32
N LYS A 66 11.80 23.62 -3.32
CA LYS A 66 10.73 24.30 -4.08
C LYS A 66 9.33 24.07 -3.49
N ILE A 67 9.21 23.25 -2.44
CA ILE A 67 7.93 22.77 -1.93
C ILE A 67 7.54 23.51 -0.65
N TYR A 68 6.33 24.04 -0.62
CA TYR A 68 5.76 24.67 0.57
C TYR A 68 5.29 23.61 1.56
N LYS A 69 5.96 23.51 2.72
CA LYS A 69 5.58 22.59 3.82
C LYS A 69 4.69 23.24 4.88
N THR A 70 4.72 24.56 4.96
CA THR A 70 3.89 25.36 5.86
C THR A 70 3.19 26.44 5.04
N PHE A 71 1.90 26.64 5.28
CA PHE A 71 1.08 27.52 4.48
C PHE A 71 0.77 28.83 5.21
N ASN A 72 0.96 29.95 4.53
CA ASN A 72 0.52 31.25 5.01
C ASN A 72 -0.97 31.42 4.70
N ALA A 73 -1.79 31.78 5.67
CA ALA A 73 -3.25 31.86 5.52
C ALA A 73 -3.72 32.72 4.31
N ILE A 74 -2.99 33.78 3.95
CA ILE A 74 -3.34 34.66 2.83
C ILE A 74 -2.92 34.04 1.49
N LYS A 75 -1.82 33.28 1.46
CA LYS A 75 -1.24 32.70 0.24
C LYS A 75 -1.48 31.20 0.11
N GLU A 76 -2.23 30.59 1.02
CA GLU A 76 -2.36 29.14 1.18
C GLU A 76 -2.78 28.47 -0.13
N ARG A 77 -3.85 28.98 -0.76
CA ARG A 77 -4.35 28.42 -2.03
C ARG A 77 -3.29 28.45 -3.13
N PHE A 78 -2.55 29.55 -3.25
CA PHE A 78 -1.48 29.69 -4.24
C PHE A 78 -0.30 28.75 -3.95
N GLN A 79 0.09 28.62 -2.68
CA GLN A 79 1.17 27.72 -2.26
C GLN A 79 0.82 26.26 -2.50
N LYS A 80 -0.41 25.83 -2.16
CA LYS A 80 -0.90 24.48 -2.45
C LYS A 80 -0.97 24.23 -3.96
N LEU A 81 -1.48 25.19 -4.73
CA LEU A 81 -1.50 25.09 -6.19
C LEU A 81 -0.10 24.88 -6.79
N ASN A 82 0.90 25.61 -6.29
CA ASN A 82 2.28 25.43 -6.73
C ASN A 82 2.82 24.03 -6.42
N ASN A 83 2.55 23.51 -5.23
CA ASN A 83 2.92 22.12 -4.89
C ASN A 83 2.21 21.11 -5.82
N CYS A 84 0.92 21.28 -6.07
CA CYS A 84 0.15 20.39 -6.95
C CYS A 84 0.63 20.46 -8.40
N ASN A 85 0.96 21.66 -8.92
CA ASN A 85 1.55 21.82 -10.24
C ASN A 85 2.89 21.09 -10.33
N TYR A 86 3.76 21.29 -9.34
CA TYR A 86 5.03 20.55 -9.27
C TYR A 86 4.79 19.04 -9.25
N ALA A 87 3.82 18.55 -8.47
CA ALA A 87 3.51 17.12 -8.42
C ALA A 87 3.05 16.56 -9.78
N VAL A 88 2.18 17.30 -10.49
CA VAL A 88 1.71 16.90 -11.83
C VAL A 88 2.85 16.92 -12.85
N ASP A 89 3.70 17.94 -12.82
CA ASP A 89 4.86 18.03 -13.71
C ASP A 89 5.83 16.89 -13.43
N TYR A 90 6.13 16.62 -12.16
CA TYR A 90 7.00 15.51 -11.72
C TYR A 90 6.45 14.14 -12.17
N ALA A 91 5.13 13.96 -12.11
CA ALA A 91 4.47 12.74 -12.57
C ALA A 91 4.64 12.53 -14.08
N LYS A 92 4.56 13.60 -14.88
CA LYS A 92 4.82 13.55 -16.32
C LYS A 92 6.30 13.30 -16.58
N GLU A 93 7.18 14.10 -15.99
CA GLU A 93 8.63 13.96 -16.07
C GLU A 93 9.26 14.27 -14.70
N PRO A 94 10.03 13.34 -14.09
CA PRO A 94 10.70 12.22 -14.74
C PRO A 94 9.98 10.86 -14.62
N LEU A 95 8.80 10.78 -14.00
CA LEU A 95 8.15 9.48 -13.76
C LEU A 95 7.49 8.86 -15.00
N ASN A 96 7.21 9.64 -16.05
CA ASN A 96 6.58 9.18 -17.29
C ASN A 96 5.20 8.54 -17.07
N PHE A 97 4.41 9.08 -16.14
CA PHE A 97 3.04 8.61 -15.92
C PHE A 97 2.14 9.00 -17.07
N LYS A 98 1.27 8.08 -17.48
CA LYS A 98 0.25 8.34 -18.51
C LYS A 98 -0.95 9.01 -17.87
N ILE A 99 -0.84 10.31 -17.64
CA ILE A 99 -1.89 11.16 -17.07
C ILE A 99 -2.18 12.31 -18.05
N THR A 100 -3.22 12.16 -18.85
CA THR A 100 -3.65 13.16 -19.83
C THR A 100 -4.72 14.06 -19.25
N GLY A 101 -4.61 15.38 -19.46
CA GLY A 101 -5.65 16.33 -19.06
C GLY A 101 -5.72 16.67 -17.58
N ILE A 102 -4.76 16.23 -16.76
CA ILE A 102 -4.65 16.61 -15.35
C ILE A 102 -3.75 17.84 -15.17
N GLY A 103 -4.20 18.80 -14.37
CA GLY A 103 -3.45 19.94 -13.86
C GLY A 103 -3.40 19.98 -12.34
N GLY A 104 -2.56 20.86 -11.78
CA GLY A 104 -2.45 20.99 -10.32
C GLY A 104 -3.74 21.50 -9.67
N ALA A 105 -4.55 22.28 -10.40
CA ALA A 105 -5.84 22.75 -9.92
C ALA A 105 -6.82 21.60 -9.66
N ASP A 106 -6.81 20.54 -10.49
CA ASP A 106 -7.68 19.38 -10.30
C ASP A 106 -7.38 18.63 -9.00
N ILE A 107 -6.09 18.53 -8.65
CA ILE A 107 -5.66 17.93 -7.38
C ILE A 107 -6.05 18.83 -6.21
N LEU A 108 -5.80 20.14 -6.32
CA LEU A 108 -6.13 21.13 -5.29
C LEU A 108 -7.64 21.15 -4.98
N GLU A 109 -8.47 20.98 -6.00
CA GLU A 109 -9.94 20.97 -5.89
C GLU A 109 -10.51 19.59 -5.53
N GLY A 110 -9.67 18.56 -5.45
CA GLY A 110 -10.08 17.21 -5.06
C GLY A 110 -10.90 16.51 -6.15
N ASN A 111 -10.60 16.74 -7.43
CA ASN A 111 -11.26 16.07 -8.55
C ASN A 111 -11.09 14.56 -8.41
N LYS A 112 -12.21 13.85 -8.16
CA LYS A 112 -12.18 12.43 -7.79
C LYS A 112 -11.51 11.56 -8.85
N THR A 113 -11.99 11.66 -10.09
CA THR A 113 -11.52 10.83 -11.21
C THR A 113 -10.03 11.04 -11.46
N LEU A 114 -9.57 12.29 -11.50
CA LEU A 114 -8.18 12.61 -11.79
C LEU A 114 -7.26 12.25 -10.62
N THR A 115 -7.71 12.45 -9.38
CA THR A 115 -6.97 12.04 -8.17
C THR A 115 -6.81 10.52 -8.13
N LEU A 116 -7.87 9.74 -8.33
CA LEU A 116 -7.80 8.27 -8.38
C LEU A 116 -6.87 7.78 -9.49
N GLY A 117 -6.97 8.37 -10.70
CA GLY A 117 -6.09 8.04 -11.81
C GLY A 117 -4.61 8.29 -11.51
N LEU A 118 -4.30 9.39 -10.82
CA LEU A 118 -2.94 9.68 -10.38
C LEU A 118 -2.45 8.68 -9.32
N VAL A 119 -3.26 8.41 -8.29
CA VAL A 119 -2.89 7.48 -7.21
C VAL A 119 -2.71 6.05 -7.75
N TRP A 120 -3.51 5.64 -8.73
CA TRP A 120 -3.32 4.38 -9.43
C TRP A 120 -1.94 4.28 -10.11
N GLN A 121 -1.52 5.33 -10.84
CA GLN A 121 -0.19 5.35 -11.47
C GLN A 121 0.92 5.27 -10.43
N ILE A 122 0.77 5.98 -9.30
CA ILE A 122 1.72 5.94 -8.18
C ILE A 122 1.83 4.52 -7.64
N MET A 123 0.70 3.89 -7.32
CA MET A 123 0.64 2.53 -6.79
C MET A 123 1.27 1.52 -7.75
N ARG A 124 0.99 1.65 -9.05
CA ARG A 124 1.58 0.82 -10.10
C ARG A 124 3.10 1.01 -10.18
N ALA A 125 3.59 2.25 -10.17
CA ALA A 125 5.02 2.54 -10.23
C ALA A 125 5.76 2.04 -8.99
N TYR A 126 5.15 2.16 -7.80
CA TYR A 126 5.68 1.59 -6.56
C TYR A 126 5.78 0.07 -6.61
N THR A 127 4.72 -0.61 -7.08
CA THR A 127 4.73 -2.08 -7.23
C THR A 127 5.86 -2.53 -8.15
N LEU A 128 6.02 -1.86 -9.30
CA LEU A 128 7.10 -2.14 -10.24
C LEU A 128 8.48 -1.89 -9.62
N SER A 129 8.65 -0.84 -8.81
CA SER A 129 9.93 -0.54 -8.19
C SER A 129 10.33 -1.59 -7.13
N ILE A 130 9.36 -2.16 -6.39
CA ILE A 130 9.61 -3.31 -5.50
C ILE A 130 10.08 -4.52 -6.31
N LEU A 131 9.34 -4.88 -7.36
CA LEU A 131 9.66 -6.05 -8.19
C LEU A 131 11.04 -5.91 -8.84
N GLN A 132 11.42 -4.70 -9.26
CA GLN A 132 12.77 -4.39 -9.76
C GLN A 132 13.85 -4.50 -8.69
N LYS A 133 13.60 -4.03 -7.46
CA LYS A 133 14.57 -4.16 -6.36
C LYS A 133 14.80 -5.62 -5.96
N LEU A 134 13.75 -6.43 -6.02
CA LEU A 134 13.81 -7.86 -5.77
C LEU A 134 14.53 -8.61 -6.91
N ALA A 135 14.38 -8.15 -8.15
CA ALA A 135 15.14 -8.65 -9.28
C ALA A 135 16.63 -8.31 -9.07
N LYS A 136 17.44 -9.29 -8.66
CA LYS A 136 18.92 -9.17 -8.60
C LYS A 136 19.57 -9.00 -9.99
N SER A 137 18.79 -8.71 -11.03
CA SER A 137 19.22 -8.59 -12.42
C SER A 137 18.38 -7.55 -13.15
N THR A 138 18.79 -7.18 -14.37
CA THR A 138 18.03 -6.28 -15.25
C THR A 138 16.72 -6.87 -15.76
N LYS A 139 16.47 -8.17 -15.54
CA LYS A 139 15.21 -8.82 -15.93
C LYS A 139 14.15 -8.61 -14.83
N PRO A 140 12.92 -8.20 -15.19
CA PRO A 140 11.82 -8.13 -14.24
C PRO A 140 11.58 -9.49 -13.57
N ILE A 141 11.23 -9.48 -12.29
CA ILE A 141 10.73 -10.69 -11.61
C ILE A 141 9.44 -11.14 -12.27
N ALA A 142 9.42 -12.40 -12.68
CA ALA A 142 8.20 -13.05 -13.14
C ALA A 142 7.44 -13.66 -11.96
N ASP A 143 6.14 -13.89 -12.15
CA ASP A 143 5.28 -14.56 -11.17
C ASP A 143 5.90 -15.87 -10.65
N LYS A 144 6.52 -16.63 -11.56
CA LYS A 144 7.21 -17.90 -11.24
C LYS A 144 8.36 -17.73 -10.24
N ASP A 145 9.08 -16.62 -10.29
CA ASP A 145 10.20 -16.37 -9.38
C ASP A 145 9.68 -16.15 -7.95
N ILE A 146 8.56 -15.43 -7.80
CA ILE A 146 7.89 -15.21 -6.51
C ILE A 146 7.34 -16.54 -5.98
N ILE A 147 6.71 -17.34 -6.84
CA ILE A 147 6.19 -18.67 -6.47
C ILE A 147 7.32 -19.60 -6.00
N ASN A 148 8.43 -19.64 -6.74
CA ASN A 148 9.59 -20.44 -6.38
C ASN A 148 10.16 -20.01 -5.03
N TRP A 149 10.38 -18.70 -4.81
CA TRP A 149 10.84 -18.18 -3.53
C TRP A 149 9.90 -18.56 -2.38
N ALA A 150 8.59 -18.39 -2.55
CA ALA A 150 7.61 -18.69 -1.52
C ALA A 150 7.67 -20.18 -1.13
N ASN A 151 7.74 -21.08 -2.12
CA ASN A 151 7.84 -22.52 -1.88
C ASN A 151 9.17 -22.93 -1.24
N GLU A 152 10.29 -22.34 -1.66
CA GLU A 152 11.59 -22.56 -1.02
C GLU A 152 11.57 -22.13 0.45
N LYS A 153 10.97 -20.96 0.74
CA LYS A 153 10.81 -20.44 2.09
C LYS A 153 9.94 -21.35 2.96
N LEU A 154 8.75 -21.74 2.47
CA LEU A 154 7.85 -22.66 3.15
C LEU A 154 8.54 -24.00 3.44
N LYS A 155 9.25 -24.56 2.46
CA LYS A 155 10.00 -25.81 2.62
C LYS A 155 11.11 -25.69 3.67
N SER A 156 11.87 -24.59 3.67
CA SER A 156 12.93 -24.34 4.66
C SER A 156 12.40 -24.26 6.10
N ALA A 157 11.14 -23.88 6.27
CA ALA A 157 10.44 -23.82 7.55
C ALA A 157 9.59 -25.08 7.85
N ASN A 158 9.77 -26.16 7.08
CA ASN A 158 9.02 -27.42 7.21
C ASN A 158 7.49 -27.26 7.13
N LYS A 159 7.00 -26.25 6.39
CA LYS A 159 5.56 -26.11 6.09
C LYS A 159 5.16 -27.08 4.98
N LYS A 160 3.93 -27.59 5.06
CA LYS A 160 3.38 -28.56 4.09
C LYS A 160 2.66 -27.89 2.92
N THR A 161 2.27 -26.63 3.09
CA THR A 161 1.58 -25.84 2.07
C THR A 161 2.51 -25.56 0.88
N VAL A 162 1.94 -25.55 -0.32
CA VAL A 162 2.66 -25.32 -1.57
C VAL A 162 1.85 -24.35 -2.41
N LEU A 163 2.49 -23.27 -2.85
CA LEU A 163 1.92 -22.30 -3.78
C LEU A 163 2.14 -22.79 -5.21
N THR A 164 1.06 -23.09 -5.93
CA THR A 164 1.15 -23.52 -7.33
C THR A 164 0.96 -22.35 -8.31
N SER A 165 0.02 -21.45 -8.00
CA SER A 165 -0.39 -20.33 -8.83
C SER A 165 -1.05 -19.25 -7.99
N PHE A 166 -0.99 -17.99 -8.43
CA PHE A 166 -1.77 -16.89 -7.85
C PHE A 166 -3.27 -16.94 -8.19
N HIS A 167 -3.69 -17.92 -9.00
CA HIS A 167 -5.11 -18.21 -9.29
C HIS A 167 -5.68 -19.32 -8.40
N ASP A 168 -4.88 -19.87 -7.50
CA ASP A 168 -5.29 -21.02 -6.71
C ASP A 168 -6.34 -20.62 -5.66
N GLN A 169 -7.52 -21.25 -5.72
CA GLN A 169 -8.60 -21.02 -4.77
C GLN A 169 -8.21 -21.39 -3.33
N ALA A 170 -7.20 -22.24 -3.16
CA ALA A 170 -6.63 -22.58 -1.86
C ALA A 170 -6.00 -21.36 -1.14
N LEU A 171 -5.81 -20.23 -1.82
CA LEU A 171 -5.37 -18.99 -1.19
C LEU A 171 -6.50 -18.24 -0.46
N SER A 172 -7.77 -18.59 -0.74
CA SER A 172 -8.92 -17.87 -0.19
C SER A 172 -9.09 -17.98 1.32
N ASP A 173 -8.55 -19.02 1.95
CA ASP A 173 -8.62 -19.25 3.40
C ASP A 173 -7.48 -18.57 4.18
N SER A 174 -6.53 -17.95 3.47
CA SER A 174 -5.31 -17.31 4.00
C SER A 174 -4.35 -18.23 4.77
N MET A 175 -4.55 -19.55 4.78
CA MET A 175 -3.71 -20.50 5.52
C MET A 175 -2.28 -20.51 4.97
N LEU A 176 -2.14 -20.56 3.64
CA LEU A 176 -0.83 -20.50 2.99
C LEU A 176 -0.11 -19.17 3.27
N ILE A 177 -0.86 -18.06 3.27
CA ILE A 177 -0.31 -16.73 3.56
C ILE A 177 0.20 -16.70 5.01
N CYS A 178 -0.57 -17.25 5.97
CA CYS A 178 -0.14 -17.37 7.36
C CYS A 178 1.10 -18.25 7.51
N ASP A 179 1.14 -19.42 6.87
CA ASP A 179 2.31 -20.30 6.88
C ASP A 179 3.56 -19.60 6.36
N LEU A 180 3.42 -18.80 5.29
CA LEU A 180 4.53 -18.05 4.73
C LEU A 180 4.99 -16.92 5.67
N ILE A 181 4.06 -16.21 6.31
CA ILE A 181 4.39 -15.19 7.32
C ILE A 181 5.17 -15.81 8.48
N ASP A 182 4.72 -16.97 8.99
CA ASP A 182 5.42 -17.70 10.04
C ASP A 182 6.78 -18.24 9.58
N ALA A 183 6.90 -18.65 8.33
CA ALA A 183 8.19 -19.05 7.75
C ALA A 183 9.17 -17.87 7.64
N ILE A 184 8.69 -16.65 7.34
CA ILE A 184 9.51 -15.43 7.31
C ILE A 184 9.93 -15.03 8.72
N LYS A 185 9.00 -15.04 9.68
CA LYS A 185 9.26 -14.71 11.07
C LYS A 185 8.61 -15.74 11.99
N PRO A 186 9.37 -16.77 12.42
CA PRO A 186 8.84 -17.85 13.26
C PRO A 186 8.18 -17.34 14.54
N GLY A 187 7.03 -17.91 14.88
CA GLY A 187 6.26 -17.54 16.07
C GLY A 187 5.44 -16.25 15.90
N SER A 188 5.34 -15.73 14.67
CA SER A 188 4.46 -14.59 14.39
C SER A 188 2.99 -15.02 14.36
N ILE A 189 2.68 -16.21 13.87
CA ILE A 189 1.31 -16.70 13.72
C ILE A 189 0.85 -17.50 14.94
N GLN A 190 -0.33 -17.16 15.43
CA GLN A 190 -1.06 -17.90 16.45
C GLN A 190 -2.10 -18.79 15.77
N TYR A 191 -1.69 -20.00 15.38
CA TYR A 191 -2.52 -20.93 14.61
C TYR A 191 -3.86 -21.29 15.26
N HIS A 192 -3.97 -21.23 16.59
CA HIS A 192 -5.22 -21.50 17.29
C HIS A 192 -6.31 -20.45 17.04
N LEU A 193 -5.95 -19.27 16.52
CA LEU A 193 -6.90 -18.23 16.12
C LEU A 193 -7.43 -18.43 14.69
N LEU A 194 -6.78 -19.29 13.90
CA LEU A 194 -7.18 -19.55 12.52
C LEU A 194 -8.39 -20.48 12.48
N LYS A 195 -9.36 -20.10 11.66
CA LYS A 195 -10.59 -20.87 11.46
C LYS A 195 -10.41 -21.82 10.29
N THR A 196 -10.76 -23.09 10.46
CA THR A 196 -10.65 -24.13 9.42
C THR A 196 -11.96 -24.38 8.68
N SER A 197 -13.04 -23.70 9.05
CA SER A 197 -14.33 -23.81 8.35
C SER A 197 -14.29 -23.07 7.03
N GLU A 198 -14.90 -23.63 5.99
CA GLU A 198 -14.96 -23.03 4.65
C GLU A 198 -15.94 -21.86 4.52
N THR A 199 -16.50 -21.36 5.63
CA THR A 199 -17.49 -20.28 5.58
C THR A 199 -16.86 -18.95 5.14
N PRO A 200 -17.58 -18.09 4.41
CA PRO A 200 -17.06 -16.78 4.00
C PRO A 200 -16.56 -15.94 5.18
N GLU A 201 -17.25 -16.00 6.32
CA GLU A 201 -16.89 -15.27 7.53
C GLU A 201 -15.55 -15.76 8.10
N ALA A 202 -15.32 -17.08 8.08
CA ALA A 202 -14.06 -17.65 8.56
C ALA A 202 -12.87 -17.26 7.67
N LYS A 203 -13.07 -17.29 6.34
CA LYS A 203 -12.06 -16.84 5.38
C LYS A 203 -11.75 -15.36 5.54
N MET A 204 -12.78 -14.54 5.76
CA MET A 204 -12.63 -13.11 6.01
C MET A 204 -11.83 -12.82 7.29
N ASP A 205 -12.13 -13.52 8.39
CA ASP A 205 -11.40 -13.37 9.65
C ASP A 205 -9.94 -13.79 9.52
N ASN A 206 -9.67 -14.91 8.84
CA ASN A 206 -8.30 -15.35 8.56
C ASN A 206 -7.55 -14.35 7.68
N ALA A 207 -8.19 -13.77 6.66
CA ALA A 207 -7.59 -12.77 5.78
C ALA A 207 -7.24 -11.46 6.52
N LEU A 208 -8.15 -10.99 7.38
CA LEU A 208 -7.91 -9.85 8.28
C LEU A 208 -6.70 -10.11 9.20
N TYR A 209 -6.65 -11.31 9.78
CA TYR A 209 -5.56 -11.73 10.64
C TYR A 209 -4.23 -11.78 9.87
N ALA A 210 -4.20 -12.45 8.71
CA ALA A 210 -3.02 -12.58 7.86
C ALA A 210 -2.45 -11.21 7.45
N ILE A 211 -3.30 -10.28 7.00
CA ILE A 211 -2.87 -8.91 6.64
C ILE A 211 -2.26 -8.19 7.85
N SER A 212 -2.91 -8.29 9.01
CA SER A 212 -2.42 -7.66 10.24
C SER A 212 -1.05 -8.21 10.65
N MET A 213 -0.88 -9.53 10.55
CA MET A 213 0.36 -10.20 10.87
C MET A 213 1.48 -9.91 9.87
N ALA A 214 1.17 -9.87 8.56
CA ALA A 214 2.11 -9.46 7.53
C ALA A 214 2.66 -8.04 7.78
N ARG A 215 1.78 -7.09 8.11
CA ARG A 215 2.18 -5.72 8.47
C ARG A 215 3.04 -5.68 9.73
N LYS A 216 2.70 -6.48 10.75
CA LYS A 216 3.48 -6.60 12.00
C LYS A 216 4.92 -7.09 11.76
N ILE A 217 5.14 -7.93 10.74
CA ILE A 217 6.48 -8.40 10.37
C ILE A 217 7.24 -7.43 9.43
N GLY A 218 6.63 -6.31 9.06
CA GLY A 218 7.24 -5.26 8.23
C GLY A 218 6.79 -5.24 6.77
N ALA A 219 5.89 -6.14 6.35
CA ALA A 219 5.40 -6.16 4.97
C ALA A 219 4.40 -5.03 4.72
N ARG A 220 4.61 -4.26 3.64
CA ARG A 220 3.79 -3.11 3.26
C ARG A 220 2.55 -3.53 2.47
N ILE A 221 1.70 -4.33 3.12
CA ILE A 221 0.48 -4.89 2.52
C ILE A 221 -0.63 -3.84 2.46
N TYR A 222 -1.16 -3.62 1.27
CA TYR A 222 -2.31 -2.75 1.02
C TYR A 222 -3.55 -3.46 0.48
N ALA A 223 -3.45 -4.76 0.17
CA ALA A 223 -4.59 -5.58 -0.20
C ALA A 223 -5.66 -5.58 0.89
N LEU A 224 -6.92 -5.65 0.47
CA LEU A 224 -8.05 -5.84 1.35
C LEU A 224 -8.26 -7.33 1.63
N PRO A 225 -8.87 -7.69 2.76
CA PRO A 225 -9.27 -9.07 3.04
C PRO A 225 -10.10 -9.68 1.91
N ASP A 226 -11.05 -8.91 1.37
CA ASP A 226 -11.88 -9.30 0.22
C ASP A 226 -11.04 -9.68 -1.00
N ASP A 227 -9.89 -9.03 -1.22
CA ASP A 227 -9.01 -9.34 -2.36
C ASP A 227 -8.37 -10.73 -2.23
N ILE A 228 -8.15 -11.19 -1.00
CA ILE A 228 -7.60 -12.52 -0.72
C ILE A 228 -8.71 -13.57 -0.83
N VAL A 229 -9.85 -13.34 -0.18
CA VAL A 229 -10.98 -14.27 -0.16
C VAL A 229 -11.53 -14.51 -1.58
N GLU A 230 -11.62 -13.46 -2.39
CA GLU A 230 -12.03 -13.55 -3.81
C GLU A 230 -10.90 -13.97 -4.75
N THR A 231 -9.69 -14.20 -4.23
CA THR A 231 -8.50 -14.59 -5.01
C THR A 231 -8.17 -13.67 -6.18
N LYS A 232 -8.19 -12.35 -5.95
CA LYS A 232 -7.81 -11.37 -6.97
C LYS A 232 -6.31 -11.48 -7.27
N GLN A 233 -5.99 -12.18 -8.35
CA GLN A 233 -4.63 -12.52 -8.76
C GLN A 233 -3.63 -11.35 -8.64
N LYS A 234 -3.97 -10.16 -9.17
CA LYS A 234 -3.08 -8.98 -9.11
C LYS A 234 -2.79 -8.54 -7.67
N MET A 235 -3.78 -8.62 -6.79
CA MET A 235 -3.61 -8.25 -5.37
C MET A 235 -2.86 -9.34 -4.61
N LEU A 236 -3.13 -10.61 -4.89
CA LEU A 236 -2.36 -11.73 -4.32
C LEU A 236 -0.88 -11.63 -4.71
N LEU A 237 -0.57 -11.41 -5.98
CA LEU A 237 0.80 -11.20 -6.44
C LEU A 237 1.50 -10.11 -5.63
N THR A 238 0.82 -9.00 -5.37
CA THR A 238 1.39 -7.89 -4.57
C THR A 238 1.58 -8.26 -3.11
N VAL A 239 0.71 -9.10 -2.53
CA VAL A 239 0.86 -9.62 -1.16
C VAL A 239 2.14 -10.43 -1.06
N PHE A 240 2.34 -11.40 -1.97
CA PHE A 240 3.54 -12.23 -1.98
C PHE A 240 4.81 -11.43 -2.30
N ALA A 241 4.75 -10.49 -3.24
CA ALA A 241 5.87 -9.61 -3.54
C ALA A 241 6.27 -8.74 -2.33
N CYS A 242 5.30 -8.23 -1.57
CA CYS A 242 5.57 -7.44 -0.37
C CYS A 242 6.14 -8.31 0.77
N LEU A 243 5.67 -9.56 0.92
CA LEU A 243 6.25 -10.52 1.86
C LEU A 243 7.71 -10.86 1.49
N MET A 244 7.98 -11.09 0.20
CA MET A 244 9.33 -11.31 -0.33
C MET A 244 10.25 -10.11 -0.07
N ALA A 245 9.75 -8.90 -0.34
CA ALA A 245 10.48 -7.66 -0.04
C ALA A 245 10.79 -7.55 1.46
N SER A 246 9.84 -7.88 2.32
CA SER A 246 10.05 -7.86 3.78
C SER A 246 11.10 -8.87 4.23
N ASP A 247 11.15 -10.06 3.63
CA ASP A 247 12.14 -11.11 3.95
C ASP A 247 13.55 -10.75 3.45
N MET A 248 13.64 -10.23 2.23
CA MET A 248 14.92 -10.01 1.55
C MET A 248 15.57 -8.66 1.85
N LEU A 249 14.77 -7.63 2.15
CA LEU A 249 15.26 -6.26 2.38
C LEU A 249 15.33 -5.88 3.86
N ALA A 250 14.85 -6.74 4.77
CA ALA A 250 15.06 -6.53 6.19
C ALA A 250 16.57 -6.58 6.50
N PRO A 251 17.10 -5.62 7.30
CA PRO A 251 18.47 -5.72 7.77
C PRO A 251 18.61 -7.03 8.56
N LYS A 252 19.50 -7.91 8.11
CA LYS A 252 19.87 -9.10 8.87
C LYS A 252 20.69 -8.62 10.07
N ASN A 253 20.11 -8.77 11.26
CA ASN A 253 20.83 -8.58 12.52
C ASN A 253 22.02 -9.53 12.62
#